data_AF-A0A7U4DLN1-F1
#
_entry.id   AF-A0A7U4DLN1-F1
#
_cell.length_a   1.000
_cell.length_b   1.000
_cell.length_c   1.000
_cell.angle_alpha   90.00
_cell.angle_beta   90.00
_cell.angle_gamma   90.00
#
_symmetry.space_group_name_H-M   'P 1'
#
loop_
_entity.id
_entity.type
_entity.pdbx_description
1 polymer ?
#
loop_
_entity_poly.entity_id
_entity_poly.type
_entity_poly.pdbx_seq_one_letter_code
_entity_poly.pdbx_strand_id
1 'polypeptide(L)'
;MLTYEMVKRLCKNVRGIADDTMVFHHVFVDPYEHAPKGLFVPLRSGIETLNIAIEHGAIAALWQEGEALPRYVPNQFPLFFVSSPLQALEELLDAYGQWKKTAFHLTISSHNEQNRSYDIAVLDALKRLQQKQICVQGQEGCDRSC
;
A
#
# COMPACT_ATOMS: atom_id res chain seq x y z
N MET A 1 3.01 -0.98 -14.29
CA MET A 1 3.34 -0.05 -13.20
C MET A 1 2.01 0.46 -12.73
N LEU A 2 1.81 0.51 -11.42
CA LEU A 2 0.57 1.00 -10.85
C LEU A 2 0.44 2.51 -11.12
N THR A 3 -0.69 2.97 -11.61
CA THR A 3 -0.91 4.38 -11.95
C THR A 3 -1.83 5.06 -10.94
N TYR A 4 -1.73 6.40 -10.85
CA TYR A 4 -2.63 7.23 -10.04
C TYR A 4 -4.10 6.94 -10.29
N GLU A 5 -4.50 6.84 -11.56
CA GLU A 5 -5.90 6.60 -11.94
C GLU A 5 -6.43 5.27 -11.36
N MET A 6 -5.61 4.21 -11.35
CA MET A 6 -6.01 2.91 -10.78
C MET A 6 -6.29 3.01 -9.28
N VAL A 7 -5.43 3.71 -8.54
CA VAL A 7 -5.60 3.91 -7.10
C VAL A 7 -6.83 4.80 -6.83
N LYS A 8 -6.97 5.89 -7.59
CA LYS A 8 -8.11 6.82 -7.49
C LYS A 8 -9.46 6.11 -7.64
N ARG A 9 -9.56 5.08 -8.48
CA ARG A 9 -10.82 4.32 -8.69
C ARG A 9 -11.28 3.54 -7.46
N LEU A 10 -10.37 3.22 -6.54
CA LEU A 10 -10.68 2.50 -5.30
C LEU A 10 -11.10 3.44 -4.18
N CYS A 11 -10.98 4.76 -4.38
CA CYS A 11 -11.08 5.76 -3.34
C CYS A 11 -12.27 6.66 -3.62
N LYS A 12 -13.00 7.06 -2.56
CA LYS A 12 -14.14 7.96 -2.72
C LYS A 12 -13.71 9.40 -2.90
N ASN A 13 -12.60 9.77 -2.26
CA ASN A 13 -12.10 11.14 -2.27
C ASN A 13 -10.58 11.13 -2.32
N VAL A 14 -10.00 12.18 -2.90
CA VAL A 14 -8.56 12.39 -2.95
C VAL A 14 -8.26 13.83 -2.58
N ARG A 15 -7.28 14.00 -1.70
CA ARG A 15 -6.67 15.30 -1.40
C ARG A 15 -5.26 15.33 -1.94
N GLY A 16 -4.77 16.52 -2.27
CA GLY A 16 -3.39 16.70 -2.73
C GLY A 16 -3.32 16.99 -4.22
N ILE A 17 -2.14 16.80 -4.79
CA ILE A 17 -1.97 16.90 -6.23
C ILE A 17 -2.66 15.71 -6.90
N ALA A 18 -3.54 16.01 -7.85
CA ALA A 18 -4.05 15.02 -8.78
C ALA A 18 -3.19 15.06 -10.05
N ASP A 19 -2.37 14.03 -10.22
CA ASP A 19 -1.50 13.90 -11.39
C ASP A 19 -1.66 12.51 -12.00
N ASP A 20 -2.36 12.44 -13.13
CA ASP A 20 -2.64 11.17 -13.81
C ASP A 20 -1.39 10.57 -14.49
N THR A 21 -0.28 11.31 -14.55
CA THR A 21 1.02 10.81 -15.05
C THR A 21 1.84 10.12 -13.95
N MET A 22 1.41 10.24 -12.70
CA MET A 22 2.07 9.66 -11.54
C MET A 22 1.96 8.14 -11.53
N VAL A 23 3.11 7.48 -11.35
CA VAL A 23 3.24 6.03 -11.30
C VAL A 23 3.91 5.59 -10.00
N PHE A 24 3.39 4.52 -9.42
CA PHE A 24 3.91 3.90 -8.21
C PHE A 24 4.75 2.67 -8.56
N HIS A 25 6.01 2.72 -8.14
CA HIS A 25 6.96 1.64 -8.33
C HIS A 25 6.90 0.64 -7.17
N HIS A 26 6.52 1.13 -6.00
CA HIS A 26 6.43 0.35 -4.78
C HIS A 26 5.07 0.56 -4.13
N VAL A 27 4.53 -0.48 -3.50
CA VAL A 27 3.40 -0.38 -2.59
C VAL A 27 3.85 -1.02 -1.29
N PHE A 28 3.73 -0.32 -0.19
CA PHE A 28 4.33 -0.77 1.06
C PHE A 28 3.43 -0.46 2.25
N VAL A 29 3.45 -1.37 3.22
CA VAL A 29 2.64 -1.29 4.45
C VAL A 29 3.46 -0.92 5.69
N ASP A 30 4.77 -1.13 5.62
CA ASP A 30 5.70 -0.85 6.71
C ASP A 30 6.35 0.53 6.50
N PRO A 31 6.16 1.49 7.42
CA PRO A 31 6.64 2.85 7.21
C PRO A 31 8.18 2.96 7.18
N TYR A 32 8.91 1.98 7.70
CA TYR A 32 10.38 1.98 7.70
C TYR A 32 10.97 1.38 6.42
N GLU A 33 10.13 0.81 5.55
CA GLU A 33 10.57 0.25 4.28
C GLU A 33 11.01 1.37 3.32
N HIS A 34 12.22 1.27 2.79
CA HIS A 34 12.75 2.26 1.87
C HIS A 34 12.17 2.03 0.46
N ALA A 35 11.11 2.77 0.14
CA ALA A 35 10.28 2.55 -1.04
C ALA A 35 10.13 3.84 -1.87
N PRO A 36 11.18 4.23 -2.63
CA PRO A 36 11.14 5.45 -3.42
C PRO A 36 10.06 5.40 -4.50
N LYS A 37 9.26 6.47 -4.61
CA LYS A 37 8.04 6.49 -5.47
C LYS A 37 7.03 5.41 -5.08
N GLY A 38 6.89 5.23 -3.76
CA GLY A 38 5.98 4.25 -3.19
C GLY A 38 4.61 4.82 -2.84
N LEU A 39 3.61 3.94 -2.85
CA LEU A 39 2.30 4.16 -2.24
C LEU A 39 2.32 3.53 -0.85
N PHE A 40 2.13 4.37 0.17
CA PHE A 40 2.06 3.91 1.56
C PHE A 40 0.63 3.50 1.93
N VAL A 41 0.50 2.34 2.58
CA VAL A 41 -0.78 1.85 3.09
C VAL A 41 -0.69 1.71 4.61
N PRO A 42 -1.24 2.65 5.39
CA PRO A 42 -1.23 2.57 6.84
C PRO A 42 -2.18 1.47 7.30
N LEU A 43 -1.64 0.40 7.90
CA LEU A 43 -2.42 -0.69 8.50
C LEU A 43 -2.74 -0.47 9.99
N ARG A 44 -2.29 0.66 10.54
CA ARG A 44 -2.51 1.15 11.91
C ARG A 44 -2.75 2.65 11.86
N SER A 45 -2.71 3.34 13.00
CA SER A 45 -2.79 4.80 13.04
C SER A 45 -1.82 5.45 12.04
N GLY A 46 -2.39 6.01 10.98
CA GLY A 46 -1.64 6.66 9.92
C GLY A 46 -0.94 7.90 10.44
N ILE A 47 -1.48 8.52 11.49
CA ILE A 47 -0.95 9.74 12.11
C ILE A 47 0.48 9.57 12.64
N GLU A 48 0.83 8.42 13.18
CA GLU A 48 2.18 8.20 13.72
C GLU A 48 3.16 7.74 12.63
N THR A 49 2.65 7.05 11.62
CA THR A 49 3.46 6.31 10.65
C THR A 49 3.68 7.05 9.33
N LEU A 50 2.77 7.97 8.97
CA LEU A 50 2.81 8.68 7.69
C LEU A 50 4.06 9.54 7.53
N ASN A 51 4.54 10.20 8.59
CA ASN A 51 5.74 11.04 8.50
C ASN A 51 6.95 10.20 8.08
N ILE A 52 7.15 9.07 8.77
CA ILE A 52 8.23 8.12 8.50
C ILE A 52 8.12 7.59 7.06
N ALA A 53 6.93 7.20 6.62
CA ALA A 53 6.72 6.72 5.26
C ALA A 53 7.07 7.77 4.19
N ILE A 54 6.74 9.05 4.43
CA ILE A 54 7.11 10.17 3.54
C ILE A 54 8.64 10.33 3.49
N GLU A 55 9.31 10.30 4.64
CA GLU A 55 10.78 10.38 4.73
C GLU A 55 11.46 9.23 3.99
N HIS A 56 10.84 8.05 3.96
CA HIS A 56 11.33 6.84 3.29
C HIS A 56 10.94 6.72 1.81
N GLY A 57 10.31 7.76 1.24
CA GLY A 57 10.06 7.86 -0.20
C GLY A 57 8.63 7.60 -0.66
N ALA A 58 7.65 7.59 0.25
CA ALA A 58 6.24 7.65 -0.12
C ALA A 58 5.96 8.92 -0.90
N ILE A 59 5.30 8.78 -2.05
CA ILE A 59 4.83 9.90 -2.86
C ILE A 59 3.30 10.06 -2.77
N ALA A 60 2.60 9.07 -2.21
CA ALA A 60 1.19 9.14 -1.86
C ALA A 60 0.87 8.13 -0.75
N ALA A 61 -0.28 8.29 -0.09
CA ALA A 61 -0.76 7.30 0.89
C ALA A 61 -2.26 7.05 0.79
N LEU A 62 -2.67 5.83 1.13
CA LEU A 62 -4.06 5.54 1.45
C LEU A 62 -4.38 6.09 2.85
N TRP A 63 -5.58 6.62 3.04
CA TRP A 63 -5.99 7.21 4.29
C TRP A 63 -7.40 6.76 4.66
N GLN A 64 -7.59 6.35 5.91
CA GLN A 64 -8.91 5.91 6.35
C GLN A 64 -9.88 7.12 6.44
N GLU A 65 -11.07 6.97 5.86
CA GLU A 65 -12.14 7.95 6.02
C GLU A 65 -12.49 8.14 7.51
N GLY A 66 -12.49 9.40 7.96
CA GLY A 66 -12.76 9.75 9.36
C GLY A 66 -11.53 9.78 10.28
N GLU A 67 -10.35 9.35 9.82
CA GLU A 67 -9.12 9.51 10.60
C GLU A 67 -8.60 10.96 10.53
N ALA A 68 -8.20 11.51 11.67
CA ALA A 68 -7.73 12.88 11.77
C ALA A 68 -6.43 13.08 10.99
N LEU A 69 -6.40 14.07 10.10
CA LEU A 69 -5.19 14.34 9.32
C LEU A 69 -4.17 15.15 10.14
N PRO A 70 -2.91 14.71 10.20
CA PRO A 70 -1.87 15.50 10.86
C PRO A 70 -1.63 16.83 10.16
N ARG A 71 -1.32 17.87 10.95
CA ARG A 71 -1.05 19.22 10.41
C ARG A 71 0.25 19.31 9.63
N TYR A 72 1.17 18.35 9.81
CA TYR A 72 2.45 18.31 9.13
C TYR A 72 2.35 17.77 7.70
N VAL A 73 1.21 17.20 7.30
CA VAL A 73 1.08 16.60 5.96
C VAL A 73 1.04 17.71 4.90
N PRO A 74 1.93 17.68 3.89
CA PRO A 74 1.96 18.69 2.85
C PRO A 74 0.63 18.75 2.09
N ASN A 75 0.15 19.95 1.76
CA ASN A 75 -1.07 20.11 0.95
C ASN A 75 -0.96 19.50 -0.45
N GLN A 76 0.27 19.29 -0.94
CA GLN A 76 0.54 18.70 -2.23
C GLN A 76 0.62 17.17 -2.17
N PHE A 77 0.70 16.57 -0.98
CA PHE A 77 0.82 15.14 -0.81
C PHE A 77 -0.51 14.45 -1.13
N PRO A 78 -0.56 13.55 -2.14
CA PRO A 78 -1.77 12.83 -2.49
C PRO A 78 -2.19 11.87 -1.38
N LEU A 79 -3.38 12.08 -0.86
CA LEU A 79 -4.04 11.23 0.13
C LEU A 79 -5.32 10.70 -0.44
N PHE A 80 -5.39 9.38 -0.53
CA PHE A 80 -6.52 8.67 -1.09
C PHE A 80 -7.42 8.16 0.03
N PHE A 81 -8.58 8.77 0.18
CA PHE A 81 -9.51 8.41 1.25
C PHE A 81 -10.30 7.15 0.91
N VAL A 82 -10.18 6.15 1.78
CA VAL A 82 -10.77 4.82 1.65
C VAL A 82 -11.49 4.42 2.94
N SER A 83 -12.52 3.58 2.83
CA SER A 83 -13.24 3.06 4.01
C SER A 83 -12.32 2.25 4.92
N SER A 84 -11.45 1.42 4.34
CA SER A 84 -10.47 0.60 5.05
C SER A 84 -9.19 0.49 4.21
N PRO A 85 -8.01 0.91 4.71
CA PRO A 85 -6.75 0.81 3.99
C PRO A 85 -6.39 -0.62 3.59
N LEU A 86 -6.66 -1.60 4.47
CA LEU A 86 -6.41 -3.01 4.19
C LEU A 86 -7.31 -3.52 3.06
N GLN A 87 -8.61 -3.21 3.12
CA GLN A 87 -9.55 -3.64 2.09
C GLN A 87 -9.20 -3.02 0.73
N ALA A 88 -8.87 -1.73 0.71
CA ALA A 88 -8.46 -1.05 -0.52
C ALA A 88 -7.18 -1.67 -1.12
N LEU A 89 -6.25 -2.12 -0.28
CA LEU A 89 -5.07 -2.86 -0.73
C LEU A 89 -5.44 -4.23 -1.31
N GLU A 90 -6.35 -4.98 -0.69
CA GLU A 90 -6.84 -6.25 -1.24
C GLU A 90 -7.49 -6.06 -2.61
N GLU A 91 -8.36 -5.05 -2.74
CA GLU A 91 -9.02 -4.71 -4.01
C GLU A 91 -8.02 -4.23 -5.07
N LEU A 92 -7.02 -3.45 -4.67
CA LEU A 92 -5.93 -3.01 -5.55
C LEU A 92 -5.16 -4.20 -6.12
N LEU A 93 -4.81 -5.16 -5.26
CA LEU A 93 -4.07 -6.36 -5.66
C LEU A 93 -4.90 -7.27 -6.57
N ASP A 94 -6.20 -7.36 -6.32
CA ASP A 94 -7.13 -8.11 -7.18
C ASP A 94 -7.31 -7.45 -8.55
N ALA A 95 -7.50 -6.12 -8.57
CA ALA A 95 -7.71 -5.37 -9.80
C ALA A 95 -6.43 -5.21 -10.65
N TYR A 96 -5.25 -5.14 -10.05
CA TYR A 96 -4.01 -4.84 -10.77
C TYR A 96 -3.54 -6.03 -11.63
N GLY A 97 -3.58 -7.26 -11.12
CA GLY A 97 -3.22 -8.48 -11.85
C GLY A 97 -1.79 -8.56 -12.43
N GLN A 98 -0.99 -7.51 -12.35
CA GLN A 98 0.29 -7.31 -13.06
C GLN A 98 1.46 -7.10 -12.10
N TRP A 99 1.65 -8.07 -11.21
CA TRP A 99 2.60 -8.07 -10.10
C TRP A 99 4.08 -7.94 -10.51
N LYS A 100 4.43 -8.07 -11.80
CA LYS A 100 5.81 -7.97 -12.31
C LYS A 100 6.34 -6.54 -12.45
N LYS A 101 5.46 -5.52 -12.53
CA LYS A 101 5.86 -4.14 -12.85
C LYS A 101 5.94 -3.19 -11.64
N THR A 102 5.41 -3.60 -10.49
CA THR A 102 5.37 -2.82 -9.25
C THR A 102 5.71 -3.76 -8.11
N ALA A 103 6.62 -3.37 -7.23
CA ALA A 103 7.02 -4.18 -6.08
C ALA A 103 6.05 -3.96 -4.91
N PHE A 104 5.46 -5.03 -4.39
CA PHE A 104 4.58 -4.98 -3.23
C PHE A 104 5.32 -5.49 -1.99
N HIS A 105 5.63 -4.57 -1.09
CA HIS A 105 6.26 -4.82 0.20
C HIS A 105 5.18 -4.96 1.26
N LEU A 106 4.63 -6.17 1.36
CA LEU A 106 3.55 -6.53 2.29
C LEU A 106 4.07 -7.10 3.62
N THR A 107 5.37 -6.93 3.89
CA THR A 107 6.02 -7.45 5.10
C THR A 107 6.12 -6.32 6.13
N ILE A 108 5.65 -6.58 7.34
CA ILE A 108 5.86 -5.68 8.48
C ILE A 108 7.13 -6.13 9.20
N SER A 109 8.09 -5.22 9.32
CA SER A 109 9.38 -5.51 9.95
C SER A 109 9.24 -5.44 11.46
N SER A 110 9.53 -6.54 12.17
CA SER A 110 9.46 -6.63 13.64
C SER A 110 10.52 -5.81 14.39
N HIS A 111 11.18 -4.83 13.76
CA HIS A 111 12.36 -4.16 14.30
C HIS A 111 12.09 -3.28 15.54
N ASN A 112 10.83 -3.02 15.90
CA ASN A 112 10.49 -2.29 17.12
C ASN A 112 9.63 -3.16 18.04
N GLU A 113 9.92 -3.12 19.34
CA GLU A 113 9.20 -3.76 20.46
C GLU A 113 7.68 -3.44 20.53
N GLN A 114 7.19 -2.60 19.62
CA GLN A 114 5.80 -2.19 19.41
C GLN A 114 4.99 -3.15 18.51
N ASN A 115 5.57 -4.25 18.02
CA ASN A 115 4.91 -5.25 17.17
C ASN A 115 3.85 -6.12 17.91
N ARG A 116 3.40 -5.71 19.10
CA ARG A 116 2.28 -6.35 19.83
C ARG A 116 0.91 -5.74 19.52
N SER A 117 0.86 -4.73 18.64
CA SER A 117 -0.36 -3.92 18.41
C SER A 117 -1.01 -4.09 17.03
N TYR A 118 -0.47 -4.92 16.14
CA TYR A 118 -1.18 -5.28 14.91
C TYR A 118 -2.12 -6.43 15.21
N ASP A 119 -3.35 -6.30 14.74
CA ASP A 119 -4.34 -7.35 14.92
C ASP A 119 -3.92 -8.60 14.15
N ILE A 120 -4.17 -9.78 14.74
CA ILE A 120 -3.82 -11.06 14.13
C ILE A 120 -4.51 -11.19 12.75
N ALA A 121 -5.71 -10.63 12.62
CA ALA A 121 -6.44 -10.61 11.35
C ALA A 121 -5.71 -9.85 10.23
N VAL A 122 -5.04 -8.74 10.56
CA VAL A 122 -4.25 -7.95 9.60
C VAL A 122 -3.04 -8.76 9.13
N LEU A 123 -2.34 -9.41 10.06
CA LEU A 123 -1.17 -10.24 9.75
C LEU A 123 -1.55 -11.46 8.89
N ASP A 124 -2.70 -12.08 9.17
CA ASP A 124 -3.22 -13.20 8.37
C ASP A 124 -3.56 -12.75 6.94
N ALA A 125 -4.22 -11.59 6.80
CA ALA A 125 -4.53 -11.01 5.50
C ALA A 125 -3.27 -10.74 4.66
N LEU A 126 -2.23 -10.13 5.25
CA LEU A 126 -0.96 -9.89 4.56
C LEU A 126 -0.30 -11.19 4.10
N LYS A 127 -0.27 -12.22 4.95
CA LYS A 127 0.26 -13.53 4.58
C LYS A 127 -0.48 -14.15 3.39
N ARG A 128 -1.82 -14.05 3.38
CA ARG A 128 -2.64 -14.53 2.26
C ARG A 128 -2.32 -13.79 0.97
N LEU A 129 -2.19 -12.47 1.04
CA LEU A 129 -1.84 -11.63 -0.11
C LEU A 129 -0.43 -11.98 -0.65
N GLN A 130 0.54 -12.21 0.23
CA GLN A 130 1.87 -12.66 -0.17
C GLN A 130 1.84 -14.04 -0.83
N GLN A 131 1.08 -14.99 -0.29
CA GLN A 131 0.92 -16.30 -0.93
C GLN A 131 0.25 -16.19 -2.31
N LYS A 132 -0.74 -15.31 -2.46
CA LYS A 132 -1.38 -15.02 -3.76
C LYS A 132 -0.35 -14.48 -4.76
N GLN A 133 0.51 -13.55 -4.35
CA GLN A 133 1.60 -13.02 -5.18
C GLN A 133 2.52 -14.13 -5.69
N ILE A 134 2.97 -15.00 -4.79
CA ILE A 134 3.91 -16.08 -5.09
C ILE A 134 3.24 -17.09 -6.04
N CYS A 135 1.97 -17.43 -5.83
CA CYS A 135 1.21 -18.34 -6.68
C CYS A 135 1.06 -17.80 -8.12
N VAL A 136 0.69 -16.51 -8.25
CA VAL A 136 0.56 -15.84 -9.56
C VAL A 136 1.91 -15.79 -10.30
N GLN A 137 3.01 -15.59 -9.58
CA GLN A 137 4.35 -15.61 -10.19
C GLN A 137 4.89 -17.03 -10.46
N GLY A 138 4.35 -18.05 -9.79
CA GLY A 138 4.71 -19.46 -9.97
C GLY A 138 3.97 -20.18 -11.10
N GLN A 139 2.81 -19.68 -11.54
CA GLN A 139 2.00 -20.34 -12.59
C GLN A 139 2.55 -20.21 -14.02
N GLU A 140 3.60 -19.41 -14.26
CA GLU A 140 4.32 -19.41 -15.55
C GLU A 140 5.37 -20.54 -15.65
N GLY A 141 5.46 -21.41 -14.63
CA GLY A 141 6.40 -22.54 -14.56
C GLY A 141 5.76 -23.93 -14.50
N CYS A 142 4.49 -24.09 -14.90
CA CYS A 142 3.88 -25.41 -15.07
C CYS A 142 3.16 -25.52 -16.43
N ASP A 143 3.87 -25.19 -17.50
CA ASP A 143 3.67 -25.86 -18.79
C ASP A 143 4.72 -26.97 -18.87
N ARG A 144 4.34 -28.19 -18.47
CA ARG A 144 4.92 -29.45 -18.94
C ARG A 144 4.14 -30.63 -18.40
N SER A 145 3.12 -31.01 -19.16
CA SER A 145 3.12 -32.25 -19.95
C SER A 145 1.69 -32.73 -20.16
N CYS A 146 1.36 -32.92 -21.43
CA CYS A 146 0.25 -33.70 -21.94
C CYS A 146 0.16 -35.09 -21.31
#